data_AF-A0A2E3BC03-F1
#
_entry.id   AF-A0A2E3BC03-F1
#
_cell.length_a   1.000
_cell.length_b   1.000
_cell.length_c   1.000
_cell.angle_alpha   90.00
_cell.angle_beta   90.00
_cell.angle_gamma   90.00
#
_symmetry.space_group_name_H-M   'P 1'
#
loop_
_entity.id
_entity.type
_entity.pdbx_description
1 polymer ?
#
loop_
_entity_poly.entity_id
_entity_poly.type
_entity_poly.pdbx_seq_one_letter_code
_entity_poly.pdbx_strand_id
1 'polypeptide(L)'
;MSETTKHQQQTIALAAIFQAASLVEQLARTGEIPTAELELLISSLFKQNPDSFDDIYGARPNLQAGYHGICKMMGAESSKQSPDIKPEVMRYALSILHLESRLRKDGNMMNQLGSSIQSSVRQADHFHITHESVIGSLADTYKETLSTLSFRIKVTGNPQVLQNSLNANKVRTLLLAGIRAAILWRQVGGRRWQLLLSRKRYIRDAQGLLFR
;
A
#
# COMPACT_ATOMS: atom_id res chain seq x y z
N MET A 1 22.15 9.01 -11.41
CA MET A 1 21.27 7.89 -10.98
C MET A 1 20.26 7.68 -12.10
N SER A 2 20.06 6.46 -12.64
CA SER A 2 19.11 6.29 -13.74
C SER A 2 17.69 6.46 -13.20
N GLU A 3 16.92 7.40 -13.76
CA GLU A 3 15.51 7.58 -13.40
C GLU A 3 14.73 6.26 -13.55
N THR A 4 13.92 5.93 -12.56
CA THR A 4 13.01 4.78 -12.59
C THR A 4 12.08 4.89 -13.80
N THR A 5 12.16 3.94 -14.72
CA THR A 5 11.34 3.95 -15.94
C THR A 5 9.85 3.87 -15.62
N LYS A 6 8.97 4.38 -16.48
CA LYS A 6 7.50 4.35 -16.26
C LYS A 6 6.95 2.94 -15.96
N HIS A 7 7.50 1.90 -16.58
CA HIS A 7 7.09 0.52 -16.30
C HIS A 7 7.56 0.05 -14.91
N GLN A 8 8.76 0.43 -14.49
CA GLN A 8 9.24 0.17 -13.13
C GLN A 8 8.42 0.95 -12.10
N GLN A 9 8.07 2.21 -12.37
CA GLN A 9 7.18 3.00 -11.52
C GLN A 9 5.82 2.32 -11.34
N GLN A 10 5.22 1.81 -12.43
CA GLN A 10 3.99 1.01 -12.36
C GLN A 10 4.18 -0.23 -11.49
N THR A 11 5.30 -0.94 -11.64
CA THR A 11 5.57 -2.16 -10.88
C THR A 11 5.83 -1.87 -9.41
N ILE A 12 6.57 -0.82 -9.06
CA ILE A 12 6.83 -0.38 -7.69
C ILE A 12 5.53 0.05 -7.00
N ALA A 13 4.71 0.88 -7.66
CA ALA A 13 3.44 1.31 -7.08
C ALA A 13 2.48 0.12 -6.87
N LEU A 14 2.42 -0.82 -7.82
CA LEU A 14 1.65 -2.05 -7.65
C LEU A 14 2.22 -2.92 -6.51
N ALA A 15 3.55 -2.97 -6.36
CA ALA A 15 4.20 -3.73 -5.31
C ALA A 15 3.89 -3.13 -3.94
N ALA A 16 3.86 -1.80 -3.81
CA ALA A 16 3.46 -1.13 -2.57
C ALA A 16 2.01 -1.44 -2.16
N ILE A 17 1.09 -1.64 -3.13
CA ILE A 17 -0.27 -2.12 -2.84
C ILE A 17 -0.23 -3.53 -2.24
N PHE A 18 0.54 -4.43 -2.84
CA PHE A 18 0.70 -5.80 -2.34
C PHE A 18 1.45 -5.85 -1.01
N GLN A 19 2.44 -4.97 -0.79
CA GLN A 19 3.17 -4.85 0.47
C GLN A 19 2.20 -4.43 1.59
N ALA A 20 1.39 -3.40 1.37
CA ALA A 20 0.38 -2.97 2.31
C ALA A 20 -0.61 -4.10 2.63
N ALA A 21 -1.09 -4.82 1.61
CA ALA A 21 -1.98 -5.96 1.79
C ALA A 21 -1.34 -7.12 2.59
N SER A 22 -0.07 -7.42 2.34
CA SER A 22 0.69 -8.43 3.09
C SER A 22 0.87 -8.04 4.55
N LEU A 23 1.20 -6.78 4.82
CA LEU A 23 1.33 -6.29 6.20
C LEU A 23 -0.01 -6.26 6.92
N VAL A 24 -1.12 -5.95 6.24
CA VAL A 24 -2.46 -6.03 6.84
C VAL A 24 -2.81 -7.47 7.21
N GLU A 25 -2.53 -8.44 6.34
CA GLU A 25 -2.74 -9.86 6.63
C GLU A 25 -1.90 -10.32 7.82
N GLN A 26 -0.60 -10.05 7.78
CA GLN A 26 0.32 -10.44 8.84
C GLN A 26 -0.05 -9.81 10.18
N LEU A 27 -0.34 -8.50 10.19
CA LEU A 27 -0.75 -7.79 11.39
C LEU A 27 -2.05 -8.34 11.96
N ALA A 28 -3.05 -8.61 11.11
CA ALA A 28 -4.33 -9.15 11.56
C ALA A 28 -4.20 -10.54 12.19
N ARG A 29 -3.21 -11.34 11.77
CA ARG A 29 -2.99 -12.70 12.28
C ARG A 29 -2.09 -12.73 13.52
N THR A 30 -1.02 -11.95 13.52
CA THR A 30 0.08 -12.08 14.51
C THR A 30 0.15 -10.92 15.50
N GLY A 31 -0.39 -9.75 15.15
CA GLY A 31 -0.24 -8.53 15.94
C GLY A 31 1.08 -7.79 15.71
N GLU A 32 1.98 -8.34 14.89
CA GLU A 32 3.31 -7.78 14.67
C GLU A 32 3.65 -7.71 13.18
N ILE A 33 4.39 -6.66 12.80
CA ILE A 33 4.88 -6.42 11.46
C ILE A 33 6.26 -5.76 11.50
N PRO A 34 7.09 -5.91 10.46
CA PRO A 34 8.40 -5.25 10.39
C PRO A 34 8.26 -3.73 10.40
N THR A 35 8.91 -3.06 11.36
CA THR A 35 8.83 -1.58 11.51
C THR A 35 9.32 -0.84 10.28
N ALA A 36 10.41 -1.29 9.66
CA ALA A 36 10.98 -0.63 8.48
C ALA A 36 10.01 -0.64 7.27
N GLU A 37 9.26 -1.72 7.08
CA GLU A 37 8.28 -1.81 5.99
C GLU A 37 7.03 -0.97 6.27
N LEU A 38 6.60 -0.92 7.54
CA LEU A 38 5.55 -0.02 8.00
C LEU A 38 5.96 1.45 7.76
N GLU A 39 7.16 1.82 8.17
CA GLU A 39 7.70 3.16 8.05
C GLU A 39 7.79 3.62 6.60
N LEU A 40 8.27 2.75 5.69
CA LEU A 40 8.32 3.02 4.25
C LEU A 40 6.92 3.37 3.69
N LEU A 41 5.91 2.57 4.03
CA LEU A 41 4.55 2.80 3.55
C LEU A 41 3.91 4.05 4.17
N ILE A 42 4.11 4.30 5.46
CA ILE A 42 3.59 5.50 6.11
C ILE A 42 4.27 6.76 5.55
N SER A 43 5.59 6.73 5.34
CA SER A 43 6.35 7.83 4.74
C SER A 43 5.79 8.24 3.38
N SER A 44 5.35 7.27 2.58
CA SER A 44 4.75 7.54 1.27
C SER A 44 3.44 8.35 1.33
N LEU A 45 2.72 8.34 2.46
CA LEU A 45 1.50 9.14 2.64
C LEU A 45 1.81 10.64 2.69
N PHE A 46 2.92 11.01 3.32
CA PHE A 46 3.29 12.41 3.52
C PHE A 46 4.00 13.04 2.32
N LYS A 47 4.48 12.21 1.37
CA LYS A 47 5.02 12.66 0.08
C LYS A 47 3.88 12.99 -0.90
N GLN A 48 3.15 14.07 -0.63
CA GLN A 48 1.99 14.48 -1.43
C GLN A 48 2.37 15.17 -2.76
N ASN A 49 3.44 15.97 -2.75
CA ASN A 49 3.97 16.68 -3.92
C ASN A 49 5.44 16.30 -4.16
N PRO A 50 5.72 15.08 -4.65
CA PRO A 50 7.08 14.64 -4.92
C PRO A 50 7.62 15.25 -6.22
N ASP A 51 8.90 15.62 -6.26
CA ASP A 51 9.58 16.11 -7.46
C ASP A 51 9.92 14.95 -8.41
N SER A 52 10.19 13.77 -7.84
CA SER A 52 10.48 12.54 -8.56
C SER A 52 9.70 11.35 -7.98
N PHE A 53 9.51 10.29 -8.79
CA PHE A 53 8.88 9.06 -8.28
C PHE A 53 9.69 8.43 -7.13
N ASP A 54 11.01 8.55 -7.18
CA ASP A 54 11.92 7.98 -6.20
C ASP A 54 11.82 8.71 -4.85
N ASP A 55 11.26 9.93 -4.78
CA ASP A 55 11.04 10.64 -3.52
C ASP A 55 9.97 9.97 -2.63
N ILE A 56 9.15 9.09 -3.21
CA ILE A 56 8.01 8.45 -2.54
C ILE A 56 8.45 7.19 -1.79
N TYR A 57 9.22 6.32 -2.45
CA TYR A 57 9.64 5.02 -1.90
C TYR A 57 11.17 4.83 -1.87
N GLY A 58 11.94 5.76 -2.42
CA GLY A 58 13.37 5.61 -2.69
C GLY A 58 13.65 4.96 -4.05
N ALA A 59 14.90 5.07 -4.51
CA ALA A 59 15.33 4.50 -5.80
C ALA A 59 15.37 2.95 -5.82
N ARG A 60 15.49 2.32 -4.64
CA ARG A 60 15.47 0.85 -4.46
C ARG A 60 14.60 0.50 -3.26
N PRO A 61 13.26 0.61 -3.40
CA PRO A 61 12.36 0.40 -2.28
C PRO A 61 12.32 -1.07 -1.87
N ASN A 62 12.42 -1.34 -0.58
CA ASN A 62 12.30 -2.70 -0.05
C ASN A 62 10.82 -3.13 0.00
N LEU A 63 10.30 -3.62 -1.12
CA LEU A 63 8.92 -4.08 -1.28
C LEU A 63 8.86 -5.57 -1.64
N GLN A 64 9.70 -6.39 -1.00
CA GLN A 64 9.87 -7.81 -1.34
C GLN A 64 8.54 -8.58 -1.36
N ALA A 65 7.75 -8.50 -0.29
CA ALA A 65 6.45 -9.18 -0.23
C ALA A 65 5.50 -8.67 -1.33
N GLY A 66 5.58 -7.37 -1.65
CA GLY A 66 4.90 -6.72 -2.75
C GLY A 66 5.23 -7.33 -4.12
N TYR A 67 6.52 -7.44 -4.42
CA TYR A 67 7.00 -8.03 -5.68
C TYR A 67 6.64 -9.51 -5.80
N HIS A 68 6.79 -10.29 -4.73
CA HIS A 68 6.32 -11.68 -4.71
C HIS A 68 4.80 -11.79 -4.93
N GLY A 69 4.03 -10.88 -4.33
CA GLY A 69 2.58 -10.75 -4.56
C GLY A 69 2.23 -10.54 -6.03
N ILE A 70 2.95 -9.66 -6.72
CA ILE A 70 2.80 -9.45 -8.17
C ILE A 70 3.10 -10.74 -8.94
N CYS A 71 4.25 -11.36 -8.68
CA CYS A 71 4.66 -12.59 -9.36
C CYS A 71 3.60 -13.69 -9.22
N LYS A 72 3.07 -13.90 -8.01
CA LYS A 72 2.00 -14.88 -7.77
C LYS A 72 0.71 -14.51 -8.50
N MET A 73 0.29 -13.23 -8.46
CA MET A 73 -0.94 -12.77 -9.13
C MET A 73 -0.86 -12.99 -10.65
N MET A 74 0.32 -12.76 -11.23
CA MET A 74 0.54 -12.89 -12.67
C MET A 74 0.74 -14.35 -13.13
N GLY A 75 0.77 -15.31 -12.19
CA GLY A 75 0.95 -16.73 -12.49
C GLY A 75 2.39 -17.09 -12.85
N ALA A 76 3.39 -16.37 -12.32
CA ALA A 76 4.78 -16.82 -12.42
C ALA A 76 4.89 -18.20 -11.75
N GLU A 77 5.59 -19.13 -12.38
CA GLU A 77 5.87 -20.43 -11.78
C GLU A 77 6.59 -20.22 -10.45
N SER A 78 6.03 -20.77 -9.38
CA SER A 78 6.62 -20.70 -8.05
C SER A 78 7.97 -21.41 -8.09
N SER A 79 9.06 -20.65 -8.07
CA SER A 79 10.34 -21.21 -7.65
C SER A 79 10.19 -21.70 -6.20
N LYS A 80 10.94 -22.74 -5.80
CA LYS A 80 10.94 -23.25 -4.41
C LYS A 80 11.25 -22.18 -3.34
N GLN A 81 11.69 -20.99 -3.76
CA GLN A 81 12.09 -19.85 -2.93
C GLN A 81 11.04 -18.74 -2.85
N SER A 82 9.91 -18.84 -3.55
CA SER A 82 8.84 -17.83 -3.47
C SER A 82 7.99 -18.04 -2.21
N PRO A 83 7.86 -17.04 -1.32
CA PRO A 83 7.02 -17.15 -0.13
C PRO A 83 5.56 -17.39 -0.50
N ASP A 84 4.87 -18.19 0.31
CA ASP A 84 3.45 -18.48 0.11
C ASP A 84 2.58 -17.25 0.44
N ILE A 85 2.22 -16.48 -0.59
CA ILE A 85 1.32 -15.32 -0.45
C ILE A 85 -0.10 -15.81 -0.12
N LYS A 86 -0.64 -15.38 1.02
CA LYS A 86 -1.98 -15.80 1.46
C LYS A 86 -3.10 -15.29 0.55
N PRO A 87 -4.20 -16.04 0.37
CA PRO A 87 -5.35 -15.59 -0.44
C PRO A 87 -5.91 -14.23 0.00
N GLU A 88 -5.85 -13.93 1.30
CA GLU A 88 -6.26 -12.66 1.91
C GLU A 88 -5.49 -11.48 1.33
N VAL A 89 -4.18 -11.64 1.07
CA VAL A 89 -3.36 -10.60 0.46
C VAL A 89 -3.91 -10.21 -0.92
N MET A 90 -4.26 -11.20 -1.75
CA MET A 90 -4.87 -10.95 -3.06
C MET A 90 -6.21 -10.22 -2.91
N ARG A 91 -7.05 -10.68 -1.99
CA ARG A 91 -8.35 -10.07 -1.71
C ARG A 91 -8.20 -8.62 -1.25
N TYR A 92 -7.27 -8.33 -0.35
CA TYR A 92 -7.02 -6.97 0.13
C TYR A 92 -6.45 -6.07 -0.97
N ALA A 93 -5.47 -6.53 -1.75
CA ALA A 93 -4.89 -5.76 -2.86
C ALA A 93 -5.96 -5.39 -3.92
N LEU A 94 -6.82 -6.34 -4.31
CA LEU A 94 -7.93 -6.07 -5.23
C LEU A 94 -8.99 -5.14 -4.63
N SER A 95 -9.23 -5.25 -3.32
CA SER A 95 -10.15 -4.37 -2.60
C SER A 95 -9.63 -2.95 -2.50
N ILE A 96 -8.33 -2.76 -2.28
CA ILE A 96 -7.63 -1.47 -2.33
C ILE A 96 -7.78 -0.83 -3.72
N LEU A 97 -7.50 -1.59 -4.78
CA LEU A 97 -7.71 -1.14 -6.16
C LEU A 97 -9.18 -0.81 -6.46
N HIS A 98 -10.14 -1.40 -5.76
CA HIS A 98 -11.55 -1.07 -5.89
C HIS A 98 -11.92 0.20 -5.16
N LEU A 99 -11.47 0.38 -3.92
CA LEU A 99 -11.67 1.60 -3.16
C LEU A 99 -11.07 2.82 -3.89
N GLU A 100 -9.85 2.71 -4.42
CA GLU A 100 -9.24 3.77 -5.23
C GLU A 100 -10.17 4.20 -6.38
N SER A 101 -10.76 3.23 -7.09
CA SER A 101 -11.64 3.53 -8.23
C SER A 101 -12.95 4.23 -7.83
N ARG A 102 -13.37 4.10 -6.57
CA ARG A 102 -14.51 4.83 -5.99
C ARG A 102 -14.06 6.22 -5.55
N LEU A 103 -12.99 6.29 -4.76
CA LEU A 103 -12.41 7.53 -4.24
C LEU A 103 -12.12 8.53 -5.36
N ARG A 104 -11.53 8.10 -6.49
CA ARG A 104 -11.22 8.99 -7.60
C ARG A 104 -12.44 9.73 -8.16
N LYS A 105 -13.63 9.14 -8.07
CA LYS A 105 -14.86 9.76 -8.55
C LYS A 105 -15.43 10.78 -7.57
N ASP A 106 -14.87 10.84 -6.35
CA ASP A 106 -15.29 11.73 -5.28
C ASP A 106 -14.17 12.75 -5.00
N GLY A 107 -14.21 13.87 -5.73
CA GLY A 107 -13.21 14.93 -5.58
C GLY A 107 -13.21 15.58 -4.20
N ASN A 108 -14.37 15.65 -3.53
CA ASN A 108 -14.49 16.22 -2.19
C ASN A 108 -13.76 15.33 -1.17
N MET A 109 -14.02 14.01 -1.20
CA MET A 109 -13.32 13.07 -0.34
C MET A 109 -11.82 13.03 -0.60
N MET A 110 -11.39 13.16 -1.87
CA MET A 110 -9.97 13.24 -2.21
C MET A 110 -9.29 14.47 -1.60
N ASN A 111 -9.94 15.64 -1.68
CA ASN A 111 -9.43 16.88 -1.09
C ASN A 111 -9.39 16.81 0.44
N GLN A 112 -10.42 16.21 1.05
CA GLN A 112 -10.46 15.97 2.50
C GLN A 112 -9.31 15.06 2.92
N LEU A 113 -9.07 13.94 2.22
CA LEU A 113 -7.94 13.04 2.48
C LEU A 113 -6.60 13.78 2.43
N GLY A 114 -6.35 14.56 1.37
CA GLY A 114 -5.11 15.33 1.24
C GLY A 114 -4.88 16.28 2.41
N SER A 115 -5.94 17.03 2.77
CA SER A 115 -5.91 18.00 3.88
C SER A 115 -5.68 17.32 5.24
N SER A 116 -6.36 16.20 5.51
CA SER A 116 -6.21 15.45 6.78
C SER A 116 -4.86 14.74 6.90
N ILE A 117 -4.30 14.25 5.79
CA ILE A 117 -2.93 13.71 5.81
C ILE A 117 -1.93 14.84 6.07
N GLN A 118 -2.11 16.00 5.46
CA GLN A 118 -1.21 17.15 5.67
C GLN A 118 -1.29 17.67 7.11
N SER A 119 -2.46 17.68 7.73
CA SER A 119 -2.59 18.06 9.14
C SER A 119 -1.90 17.05 10.08
N SER A 120 -1.88 15.77 9.71
CA SER A 120 -1.18 14.72 10.44
C SER A 120 0.35 14.88 10.41
N VAL A 121 0.92 15.52 9.37
CA VAL A 121 2.36 15.84 9.27
C VAL A 121 2.81 16.68 10.47
N ARG A 122 2.01 17.68 10.87
CA ARG A 122 2.37 18.60 11.97
C ARG A 122 2.52 17.88 13.32
N GLN A 123 1.85 16.74 13.48
CA GLN A 123 2.06 15.87 14.65
C GLN A 123 3.36 15.07 14.53
N ALA A 124 3.73 14.65 13.32
CA ALA A 124 5.00 13.98 13.05
C ALA A 124 6.23 14.91 13.19
N ASP A 125 6.06 16.23 13.15
CA ASP A 125 7.16 17.16 13.49
C ASP A 125 7.64 16.99 14.94
N HIS A 126 6.79 16.45 15.82
CA HIS A 126 7.08 16.24 17.24
C HIS A 126 7.34 14.76 17.59
N PHE A 127 6.98 13.82 16.71
CA PHE A 127 7.01 12.38 16.95
C PHE A 127 7.53 11.61 15.75
N HIS A 128 8.17 10.46 15.99
CA HIS A 128 8.51 9.56 14.89
C HIS A 128 7.27 9.21 14.04
N ILE A 129 7.44 9.02 12.74
CA ILE A 129 6.34 8.83 11.79
C ILE A 129 5.48 7.58 12.07
N THR A 130 6.06 6.61 12.78
CA THR A 130 5.39 5.38 13.24
C THR A 130 4.85 5.47 14.67
N HIS A 131 4.87 6.64 15.29
CA HIS A 131 4.34 6.86 16.64
C HIS A 131 2.81 6.68 16.66
N GLU A 132 2.28 6.22 17.80
CA GLU A 132 0.86 5.87 17.94
C GLU A 132 -0.08 7.05 17.65
N SER A 133 0.31 8.27 18.01
CA SER A 133 -0.46 9.49 17.71
C SER A 133 -0.59 9.74 16.20
N VAL A 134 0.52 9.63 15.46
CA VAL A 134 0.55 9.81 14.00
C VAL A 134 -0.29 8.72 13.32
N ILE A 135 -0.10 7.46 13.75
CA ILE A 135 -0.88 6.32 13.25
C ILE A 135 -2.37 6.49 13.56
N GLY A 136 -2.72 6.97 14.75
CA GLY A 136 -4.10 7.27 15.15
C GLY A 136 -4.75 8.31 14.25
N SER A 137 -4.08 9.43 14.00
CA SER A 137 -4.57 10.50 13.11
C SER A 137 -4.80 9.99 11.67
N LEU A 138 -3.88 9.19 11.14
CA LEU A 138 -4.04 8.57 9.81
C LEU A 138 -5.17 7.53 9.79
N ALA A 139 -5.35 6.78 10.88
CA ALA A 139 -6.44 5.82 11.01
C ALA A 139 -7.81 6.50 11.09
N ASP A 140 -7.91 7.64 11.78
CA ASP A 140 -9.12 8.45 11.83
C ASP A 140 -9.41 9.08 10.46
N THR A 141 -8.39 9.57 9.77
CA THR A 141 -8.49 10.01 8.37
C THR A 141 -9.13 8.92 7.49
N TYR A 142 -8.70 7.66 7.61
CA TYR A 142 -9.31 6.53 6.89
C TYR A 142 -10.77 6.26 7.32
N LYS A 143 -11.10 6.40 8.62
CA LYS A 143 -12.46 6.18 9.14
C LYS A 143 -13.45 7.22 8.64
N GLU A 144 -13.06 8.49 8.70
CA GLU A 144 -13.91 9.63 8.33
C GLU A 144 -14.14 9.74 6.82
N THR A 145 -13.26 9.12 6.02
CA THR A 145 -13.34 9.16 4.55
C THR A 145 -13.69 7.78 3.99
N LEU A 146 -12.71 6.91 3.81
CA LEU A 146 -12.80 5.66 3.07
C LEU A 146 -13.77 4.66 3.70
N SER A 147 -13.97 4.69 5.02
CA SER A 147 -14.92 3.79 5.69
C SER A 147 -16.39 4.21 5.51
N THR A 148 -16.63 5.45 5.04
CA THR A 148 -17.99 5.96 4.72
C THR A 148 -18.49 5.45 3.37
N LEU A 149 -17.60 4.97 2.51
CA LEU A 149 -17.96 4.37 1.23
C LEU A 149 -18.78 3.09 1.43
N SER A 150 -19.66 2.79 0.46
CA SER A 150 -20.54 1.61 0.52
C SER A 150 -19.78 0.28 0.52
N PHE A 151 -18.62 0.24 -0.14
CA PHE A 151 -17.71 -0.90 -0.11
C PHE A 151 -16.68 -0.73 1.01
N ARG A 152 -16.45 -1.79 1.80
CA ARG A 152 -15.47 -1.80 2.90
C ARG A 152 -14.59 -3.04 2.81
N ILE A 153 -13.30 -2.86 3.11
CA ILE A 153 -12.35 -3.98 3.22
C ILE A 153 -12.62 -4.72 4.53
N LYS A 154 -13.10 -5.96 4.43
CA LYS A 154 -13.30 -6.84 5.59
C LYS A 154 -12.00 -7.57 5.93
N VAL A 155 -11.25 -7.02 6.86
CA VAL A 155 -10.02 -7.63 7.38
C VAL A 155 -10.39 -8.77 8.31
N THR A 156 -9.79 -9.94 8.06
CA THR A 156 -9.97 -11.18 8.82
C THR A 156 -8.62 -11.62 9.39
N GLY A 157 -8.63 -12.19 10.59
CA GLY A 157 -7.43 -12.58 11.33
C GLY A 157 -7.78 -13.06 12.73
N ASN A 158 -6.84 -12.96 13.66
CA ASN A 158 -7.05 -13.30 15.07
C ASN A 158 -7.97 -12.23 15.74
N PRO A 159 -9.13 -12.61 16.30
CA PRO A 159 -10.05 -11.66 16.93
C PRO A 159 -9.42 -10.85 18.08
N GLN A 160 -8.57 -11.46 18.91
CA GLN A 160 -7.92 -10.75 20.03
C GLN A 160 -6.97 -9.67 19.53
N VAL A 161 -6.23 -9.97 18.45
CA VAL A 161 -5.32 -9.03 17.80
C VAL A 161 -6.10 -7.86 17.18
N LEU A 162 -7.22 -8.15 16.51
CA LEU A 162 -8.05 -7.15 15.85
C LEU A 162 -8.88 -6.28 16.81
N GLN A 163 -9.15 -6.77 18.02
CA GLN A 163 -9.79 -5.99 19.09
C GLN A 163 -8.87 -4.93 19.70
N ASN A 164 -7.55 -5.10 19.58
CA ASN A 164 -6.58 -4.09 20.02
C ASN A 164 -6.67 -2.84 19.13
N SER A 165 -6.95 -1.69 19.74
CA SER A 165 -7.11 -0.40 19.05
C SER A 165 -5.87 0.03 18.27
N LEU A 166 -4.66 -0.22 18.80
CA LEU A 166 -3.40 0.13 18.14
C LEU A 166 -3.21 -0.68 16.86
N ASN A 167 -3.52 -1.98 16.91
CA ASN A 167 -3.47 -2.84 15.72
C ASN A 167 -4.54 -2.44 14.70
N ALA A 168 -5.75 -2.16 15.15
CA ALA A 168 -6.81 -1.67 14.26
C ALA A 168 -6.42 -0.33 13.59
N ASN A 169 -5.74 0.57 14.30
CA ASN A 169 -5.24 1.82 13.74
C ASN A 169 -4.13 1.56 12.71
N LYS A 170 -3.14 0.72 13.03
CA LYS A 170 -2.11 0.29 12.08
C LYS A 170 -2.71 -0.34 10.81
N VAL A 171 -3.72 -1.20 10.94
CA VAL A 171 -4.44 -1.78 9.78
C VAL A 171 -5.03 -0.69 8.89
N ARG A 172 -5.76 0.28 9.46
CA ARG A 172 -6.38 1.36 8.68
C ARG A 172 -5.34 2.24 8.00
N THR A 173 -4.25 2.56 8.70
CA THR A 173 -3.14 3.33 8.15
C THR A 173 -2.43 2.60 7.01
N LEU A 174 -2.22 1.28 7.12
CA LEU A 174 -1.69 0.46 6.04
C LEU A 174 -2.64 0.41 4.83
N LEU A 175 -3.94 0.28 5.05
CA LEU A 175 -4.92 0.33 3.97
C LEU A 175 -4.93 1.70 3.27
N LEU A 176 -4.81 2.79 4.04
CA LEU A 176 -4.66 4.14 3.49
C LEU A 176 -3.38 4.26 2.63
N ALA A 177 -2.25 3.74 3.10
CA ALA A 177 -1.00 3.69 2.34
C ALA A 177 -1.13 2.86 1.05
N GLY A 178 -1.81 1.71 1.11
CA GLY A 178 -2.14 0.92 -0.07
C GLY A 178 -3.01 1.69 -1.08
N ILE A 179 -3.96 2.48 -0.61
CA ILE A 179 -4.81 3.32 -1.48
C ILE A 179 -3.99 4.45 -2.11
N ARG A 180 -3.08 5.08 -1.36
CA ARG A 180 -2.10 6.04 -1.91
C ARG A 180 -1.23 5.42 -2.99
N ALA A 181 -0.78 4.17 -2.79
CA ALA A 181 -0.04 3.41 -3.80
C ALA A 181 -0.90 3.10 -5.03
N ALA A 182 -2.19 2.79 -4.85
CA ALA A 182 -3.13 2.58 -5.95
C ALA A 182 -3.39 3.87 -6.76
N ILE A 183 -3.50 5.03 -6.10
CA ILE A 183 -3.58 6.34 -6.76
C ILE A 183 -2.31 6.56 -7.58
N LEU A 184 -1.14 6.33 -6.99
CA LEU A 184 0.15 6.49 -7.66
C LEU A 184 0.27 5.60 -8.88
N TRP A 185 -0.06 4.31 -8.74
CA TRP A 185 -0.03 3.32 -9.83
C TRP A 185 -0.79 3.83 -11.04
N ARG A 186 -1.89 4.53 -10.81
CA ARG A 186 -2.75 5.07 -11.86
C ARG A 186 -2.22 6.37 -12.43
N GLN A 187 -1.63 7.25 -11.61
CA GLN A 187 -0.94 8.46 -12.06
C GLN A 187 0.20 8.11 -13.04
N VAL A 188 0.94 7.04 -12.77
CA VAL A 188 2.00 6.54 -13.67
C VAL A 188 1.46 5.66 -14.82
N GLY A 189 0.14 5.67 -15.05
CA GLY A 189 -0.50 5.06 -16.24
C GLY A 189 -1.01 3.63 -16.07
N GLY A 190 -1.04 3.10 -14.84
CA GLY A 190 -1.57 1.78 -14.52
C GLY A 190 -3.06 1.63 -14.82
N ARG A 191 -3.46 0.52 -15.45
CA ARG A 191 -4.85 0.18 -15.75
C ARG A 191 -5.13 -1.28 -15.41
N ARG A 192 -6.33 -1.58 -14.90
CA ARG A 192 -6.74 -2.95 -14.53
C ARG A 192 -6.59 -3.95 -15.67
N TRP A 193 -6.94 -3.56 -16.90
CA TRP A 193 -6.79 -4.43 -18.06
C TRP A 193 -5.32 -4.75 -18.39
N GLN A 194 -4.36 -3.88 -18.04
CA GLN A 194 -2.93 -4.16 -18.20
C GLN A 194 -2.47 -5.27 -17.27
N LEU A 195 -3.14 -5.50 -16.13
CA LEU A 195 -2.83 -6.66 -15.27
C LEU A 195 -3.15 -7.98 -15.97
N LEU A 196 -4.06 -7.98 -16.94
CA LEU A 196 -4.40 -9.17 -17.73
C LEU A 196 -3.51 -9.29 -18.98
N LEU A 197 -3.23 -8.18 -19.67
CA LEU A 197 -2.49 -8.19 -20.94
C LEU A 197 -0.97 -8.07 -20.80
N SER A 198 -0.47 -7.45 -19.73
CA SER A 198 0.97 -7.15 -19.54
C SER A 198 1.61 -8.02 -18.44
N ARG A 199 1.09 -9.24 -18.22
CA ARG A 199 1.56 -10.16 -17.16
C ARG A 199 3.07 -10.40 -17.21
N LYS A 200 3.59 -10.78 -18.39
CA LYS A 200 5.03 -11.07 -18.59
C LYS A 200 5.93 -9.89 -18.24
N ARG A 201 5.48 -8.66 -18.53
CA ARG A 201 6.21 -7.43 -18.20
C ARG A 201 6.26 -7.22 -16.70
N TYR A 202 5.12 -7.29 -16.00
CA TYR A 202 5.07 -7.11 -14.55
C TYR A 202 5.90 -8.18 -13.81
N ILE A 203 5.88 -9.44 -14.28
CA ILE A 203 6.75 -10.49 -13.72
C ILE A 203 8.22 -10.13 -13.88
N ARG A 204 8.64 -9.78 -15.10
CA ARG A 204 10.04 -9.43 -15.40
C ARG A 204 10.51 -8.24 -14.56
N ASP A 205 9.71 -7.18 -14.49
CA ASP A 205 10.06 -5.97 -13.76
C ASP A 205 10.11 -6.26 -12.25
N ALA A 206 9.15 -7.02 -11.70
CA ALA A 206 9.12 -7.38 -10.28
C ALA A 206 10.32 -8.27 -9.89
N GLN A 207 10.66 -9.27 -10.73
CA GLN A 207 11.85 -10.09 -10.53
C GLN A 207 13.13 -9.25 -10.63
N GLY A 208 13.24 -8.37 -11.63
CA GLY A 208 14.40 -7.48 -11.77
C GLY A 208 14.57 -6.52 -10.60
N LEU A 209 13.49 -6.12 -9.92
CA LEU A 209 13.52 -5.27 -8.73
C LEU A 209 13.82 -6.05 -7.44
N LEU A 210 13.52 -7.35 -7.38
CA LEU A 210 13.88 -8.22 -6.24
C LEU A 210 15.39 -8.45 -6.12
N PHE A 211 16.11 -8.49 -7.25
CA PHE A 211 17.55 -8.82 -7.31
C PHE A 211 18.46 -7.59 -7.47
N ARG A 212 17.95 -6.38 -7.19
CA ARG A 212 18.64 -5.10 -7.40
C ARG A 212 19.24 -4.50 -6.15
#